data_AF-A0A511SYN9-F1
#
_entry.id   AF-A0A511SYN9-F1
#
_cell.length_a   1.000
_cell.length_b   1.000
_cell.length_c   1.000
_cell.angle_alpha   90.00
_cell.angle_beta   90.00
_cell.angle_gamma   90.00
#
_symmetry.space_group_name_H-M   'P 1'
#
loop_
_entity.id
_entity.type
_entity.pdbx_description
1 polymer ?
#
loop_
_entity_poly.entity_id
_entity_poly.type
_entity_poly.pdbx_seq_one_letter_code
_entity_poly.pdbx_strand_id
1 'polypeptide(L)'
;MQQRSLFSILAMVSLFVCLSATESLAQNAQGGTANHGTYITVPSGTVNDWVLQVSPREMGYEEPGSEGDNALLKVECFVVPINAYTWQVVARYKLRPWNNRDGVWNAGSANYLLVHR
;
A
#
# COMPACT_ATOMS: atom_id res chain seq x y z
N MET A 1 -41.42 45.49 -16.96
CA MET A 1 -41.24 44.85 -15.64
C MET A 1 -41.67 43.40 -15.80
N GLN A 2 -40.78 42.45 -16.09
CA GLN A 2 -39.67 41.92 -15.29
C GLN A 2 -40.16 40.96 -14.18
N GLN A 3 -40.10 39.65 -14.45
CA GLN A 3 -39.66 38.68 -13.44
C GLN A 3 -39.00 37.48 -14.13
N ARG A 4 -37.68 37.43 -13.96
CA ARG A 4 -36.72 36.57 -14.64
C ARG A 4 -36.58 35.22 -13.92
N SER A 5 -36.60 34.16 -14.71
CA SER A 5 -35.68 32.99 -14.76
C SER A 5 -34.68 32.69 -13.62
N LEU A 6 -35.03 32.87 -12.34
CA LEU A 6 -34.10 32.60 -11.23
C LEU A 6 -34.13 31.14 -10.75
N PHE A 7 -35.19 30.38 -11.04
CA PHE A 7 -35.33 29.00 -10.56
C PHE A 7 -34.50 27.96 -11.33
N SER A 8 -34.05 28.25 -12.55
CA SER A 8 -33.28 27.29 -13.36
C SER A 8 -31.78 27.29 -13.07
N ILE A 9 -31.23 28.41 -12.61
CA ILE A 9 -29.78 28.54 -12.39
C ILE A 9 -29.36 27.83 -11.10
N LEU A 10 -30.13 27.99 -10.01
CA LEU A 10 -29.83 27.28 -8.76
C LEU A 10 -29.92 25.75 -8.91
N ALA A 11 -30.92 25.26 -9.66
CA ALA A 11 -31.07 23.83 -9.92
C ALA A 11 -29.92 23.25 -10.76
N MET A 12 -29.43 24.00 -11.75
CA MET A 12 -28.24 23.60 -12.52
C MET A 12 -26.96 23.62 -11.67
N VAL A 13 -26.79 24.63 -10.81
CA VAL A 13 -25.63 24.70 -9.90
C VAL A 13 -25.66 23.56 -8.88
N SER A 14 -26.82 23.19 -8.33
CA SER A 14 -26.92 22.05 -7.41
C SER A 14 -26.61 20.71 -8.09
N LEU A 15 -27.03 20.52 -9.34
CA LEU A 15 -26.68 19.33 -10.12
C LEU A 15 -25.18 19.26 -10.40
N PHE A 16 -24.55 20.39 -10.75
CA PHE A 16 -23.10 20.46 -10.96
C PHE A 16 -22.30 20.16 -9.68
N VAL A 17 -22.75 20.69 -8.53
CA VAL A 17 -22.11 20.43 -7.23
C VAL A 17 -22.26 18.97 -6.81
N CYS A 18 -23.40 18.32 -7.07
CA CYS A 18 -23.57 16.89 -6.81
C CYS A 18 -22.75 16.00 -7.76
N LEU A 19 -22.49 16.46 -9.00
CA LEU A 19 -21.62 15.77 -9.96
C LEU A 19 -20.13 15.93 -9.64
N SER A 20 -19.73 17.02 -8.98
CA SER A 20 -18.33 17.25 -8.55
C SER A 20 -18.03 16.80 -7.11
N ALA A 21 -19.05 16.52 -6.29
CA ALA A 21 -18.88 16.12 -4.88
C ALA A 21 -18.56 14.63 -4.68
N THR A 22 -18.37 13.86 -5.75
CA THR A 22 -17.86 12.49 -5.68
C THR A 22 -16.43 12.45 -6.19
N GLU A 23 -15.50 13.08 -5.46
CA GLU A 23 -14.16 12.49 -5.41
C GLU A 23 -14.33 11.16 -4.67
N SER A 24 -14.49 10.10 -5.44
CA SER A 24 -14.47 8.75 -4.93
C SER A 24 -13.15 8.54 -4.18
N LEU A 25 -13.20 8.18 -2.90
CA LEU A 25 -12.02 7.76 -2.14
C LEU A 25 -11.23 6.66 -2.87
N ALA A 26 -11.89 5.88 -3.74
CA ALA A 26 -11.24 4.86 -4.56
C ALA A 26 -10.38 5.44 -5.71
N GLN A 27 -10.57 6.72 -6.08
CA GLN A 27 -9.80 7.38 -7.14
C GLN A 27 -8.44 7.92 -6.60
N ASN A 28 -8.32 8.07 -5.28
CA ASN A 28 -7.11 8.47 -4.56
C ASN A 28 -6.39 7.29 -3.87
N ALA A 29 -6.74 6.06 -4.22
CA ALA A 29 -6.14 4.84 -3.66
C ALA A 29 -5.56 3.95 -4.76
N GLN A 30 -4.30 3.53 -4.61
CA GLN A 30 -3.62 2.61 -5.52
C GLN A 30 -3.17 1.37 -4.73
N GLY A 31 -3.66 0.20 -5.14
CA GLY A 31 -3.25 -1.07 -4.56
C GLY A 31 -2.32 -1.83 -5.48
N GLY A 32 -1.47 -2.67 -4.91
CA GLY A 32 -0.61 -3.56 -5.69
C GLY A 32 0.19 -4.51 -4.83
N THR A 33 1.23 -5.09 -5.43
CA THR A 33 2.14 -6.00 -4.75
C THR A 33 3.59 -5.58 -5.00
N ALA A 34 4.44 -5.77 -4.00
CA ALA A 34 5.83 -5.37 -4.04
C ALA A 34 6.72 -6.44 -3.39
N ASN A 35 7.88 -6.70 -3.99
CA ASN A 35 8.86 -7.61 -3.42
C ASN A 35 9.71 -6.88 -2.36
N HIS A 36 10.45 -7.64 -1.55
CA HIS A 36 11.50 -7.08 -0.70
C HIS A 36 12.42 -6.13 -1.49
N GLY A 37 12.65 -4.93 -0.94
CA GLY A 37 13.55 -3.94 -1.53
C GLY A 37 12.95 -3.12 -2.68
N THR A 38 11.73 -3.42 -3.13
CA THR A 38 11.03 -2.62 -4.15
C THR A 38 10.77 -1.20 -3.66
N TYR A 39 10.82 -0.24 -4.59
CA TYR A 39 10.51 1.16 -4.35
C TYR A 39 9.09 1.51 -4.78
N ILE A 40 8.39 2.28 -3.94
CA ILE A 40 7.07 2.84 -4.24
C ILE A 40 7.20 4.36 -4.21
N THR A 41 6.97 4.99 -5.36
CA THR A 41 7.03 6.45 -5.50
C THR A 41 5.63 7.03 -5.50
N VAL A 42 5.44 8.13 -4.78
CA VAL A 42 4.14 8.82 -4.75
C VAL A 42 3.80 9.38 -6.14
N PRO A 43 2.54 9.28 -6.59
CA PRO A 43 2.11 9.85 -7.87
C PRO A 43 2.28 11.38 -7.98
N SER A 44 2.18 12.08 -6.85
CA SER A 44 2.26 13.53 -6.74
C SER A 44 2.66 13.94 -5.32
N GLY A 45 3.09 15.20 -5.14
CA GLY A 45 3.46 15.71 -3.82
C GLY A 45 4.66 14.98 -3.23
N THR A 46 4.60 14.69 -1.92
CA THR A 46 5.65 14.05 -1.14
C THR A 46 5.10 12.87 -0.33
N VAL A 47 5.97 12.05 0.25
CA VAL A 47 5.59 10.93 1.14
C VAL A 47 4.73 11.36 2.34
N ASN A 48 4.74 12.64 2.72
CA ASN A 48 3.94 13.16 3.84
C ASN A 48 2.47 13.38 3.46
N ASP A 49 2.19 13.53 2.17
CA ASP A 49 0.86 13.76 1.60
C ASP A 49 0.09 12.44 1.38
N TRP A 50 0.74 11.30 1.66
CA TRP A 50 0.22 9.97 1.37
C TRP A 50 0.37 9.03 2.57
N VAL A 51 -0.49 8.01 2.63
CA VAL A 51 -0.39 6.87 3.54
C VAL A 51 -0.05 5.64 2.71
N LEU A 52 1.03 4.95 3.06
CA LEU A 52 1.38 3.65 2.50
C LEU A 52 1.20 2.57 3.57
N GLN A 53 0.19 1.72 3.37
CA GLN A 53 -0.02 0.51 4.17
C GLN A 53 0.57 -0.69 3.43
N VAL A 54 1.28 -1.55 4.16
CA VAL A 54 1.78 -2.82 3.63
C VAL A 54 1.33 -3.98 4.51
N SER A 55 1.11 -5.14 3.89
CA SER A 55 0.79 -6.38 4.59
C SER A 55 1.54 -7.56 3.95
N PRO A 56 1.96 -8.57 4.73
CA PRO A 56 2.53 -9.80 4.19
C PRO A 56 1.69 -10.42 3.07
N ARG A 57 2.34 -10.91 2.00
CA ARG A 57 1.70 -11.66 0.91
C ARG A 57 2.29 -13.07 0.82
N GLU A 58 3.55 -13.18 0.39
CA GLU A 58 4.27 -14.46 0.33
C GLU A 58 5.42 -14.41 1.33
N MET A 59 5.17 -15.01 2.50
CA MET A 59 6.11 -15.10 3.61
C MET A 59 6.09 -16.52 4.16
N GLY A 60 7.27 -17.03 4.52
CA GLY A 60 7.45 -18.40 4.94
C GLY A 60 7.93 -19.28 3.79
N TYR A 61 8.40 -20.47 4.16
CA TYR A 61 8.95 -21.45 3.26
C TYR A 61 8.47 -22.82 3.72
N GLU A 62 7.82 -23.55 2.82
CA GLU A 62 7.52 -24.96 3.00
C GLU A 62 8.64 -25.74 2.31
N GLU A 63 9.48 -26.41 3.12
CA GLU A 63 10.56 -27.24 2.59
C GLU A 63 9.99 -28.60 2.15
N PRO A 64 10.10 -28.99 0.86
CA PRO A 64 9.61 -30.27 0.40
C PRO A 64 10.34 -31.43 1.09
N GLY A 65 9.59 -32.34 1.72
CA GLY A 65 10.15 -33.51 2.41
C GLY A 65 10.78 -33.21 3.77
N SER A 66 10.46 -32.06 4.38
CA SER A 66 11.02 -31.70 5.68
C SER A 66 10.46 -32.57 6.81
N GLU A 67 11.30 -33.48 7.31
CA GLU A 67 11.11 -34.20 8.58
C GLU A 67 11.80 -33.47 9.76
N GLY A 68 12.31 -32.24 9.55
CA GLY A 68 13.17 -31.51 10.50
C GLY A 68 12.48 -30.40 11.32
N ASP A 69 13.14 -29.93 12.39
CA ASP A 69 12.70 -28.83 13.28
C ASP A 69 12.94 -27.44 12.64
N ASN A 70 12.35 -27.24 11.46
CA ASN A 70 12.35 -25.96 10.80
C ASN A 70 11.37 -25.01 11.49
N ALA A 71 11.79 -23.76 11.68
CA ALA A 71 10.95 -22.76 12.34
C ALA A 71 11.00 -21.42 11.62
N LEU A 72 9.82 -20.84 11.37
CA LEU A 72 9.70 -19.43 11.04
C LEU A 72 9.99 -18.62 12.31
N LEU A 73 11.11 -17.90 12.32
CA LEU A 73 11.58 -17.16 13.50
C LEU A 73 11.03 -15.73 13.56
N LYS A 74 10.95 -15.05 12.40
CA LYS A 74 10.58 -13.64 12.34
C LYS A 74 9.99 -13.28 10.99
N VAL A 75 9.06 -12.33 10.98
CA VAL A 75 8.57 -11.66 9.78
C VAL A 75 8.77 -10.16 9.96
N GLU A 76 9.25 -9.49 8.91
CA GLU A 76 9.33 -8.04 8.82
C GLU A 76 8.57 -7.58 7.58
N CYS A 77 7.53 -6.77 7.80
CA CYS A 77 6.72 -6.16 6.76
C CYS A 77 6.42 -4.71 7.14
N PHE A 78 7.20 -3.78 6.59
CA PHE A 78 7.05 -2.35 6.82
C PHE A 78 7.65 -1.55 5.65
N VAL A 79 7.54 -0.23 5.70
CA VAL A 79 8.08 0.68 4.70
C VAL A 79 8.97 1.73 5.35
N VAL A 80 10.02 2.13 4.65
CA VAL A 80 10.95 3.17 5.10
C VAL A 80 11.03 4.26 4.04
N PRO A 81 10.79 5.54 4.36
CA PRO A 81 11.02 6.62 3.41
C PRO A 81 12.53 6.76 3.15
N ILE A 82 12.94 6.64 1.89
CA ILE A 82 14.35 6.77 1.49
C ILE A 82 14.67 8.16 0.95
N ASN A 83 13.65 8.92 0.57
CA ASN A 83 13.70 10.33 0.20
C ASN A 83 12.30 10.95 0.30
N ALA A 84 12.12 12.20 -0.16
CA ALA A 84 10.86 12.94 -0.08
C ALA A 84 9.70 12.35 -0.90
N TYR A 85 9.97 11.43 -1.83
CA TYR A 85 9.00 10.95 -2.83
C TYR A 85 8.84 9.42 -2.83
N THR A 86 9.73 8.69 -2.17
CA THR A 86 9.84 7.24 -2.33
C THR A 86 9.98 6.53 -0.99
N TRP A 87 9.23 5.43 -0.85
CA TRP A 87 9.46 4.42 0.17
C TRP A 87 10.16 3.20 -0.39
N GLN A 88 10.99 2.56 0.42
CA GLN A 88 11.46 1.20 0.21
C GLN A 88 10.63 0.22 1.03
N VAL A 89 10.17 -0.84 0.38
CA VAL A 89 9.42 -1.93 1.02
C VAL A 89 10.39 -2.89 1.69
N VAL A 90 10.21 -3.12 2.99
CA VAL A 90 10.88 -4.17 3.73
C VAL A 90 9.89 -5.31 3.94
N ALA A 91 9.98 -6.33 3.09
CA ALA A 91 9.17 -7.56 3.15
C ALA A 91 10.09 -8.80 3.22
N ARG A 92 10.44 -9.27 4.41
CA ARG A 92 11.36 -10.42 4.56
C ARG A 92 10.99 -11.29 5.75
N TYR A 93 11.44 -12.53 5.74
CA TYR A 93 11.22 -13.47 6.84
C TYR A 93 12.50 -14.21 7.19
N LYS A 94 12.64 -14.58 8.46
CA LYS A 94 13.79 -15.32 8.97
C LYS A 94 13.37 -16.75 9.24
N LEU A 95 14.04 -17.71 8.59
CA LEU A 95 13.78 -19.13 8.73
C LEU A 95 14.98 -19.80 9.39
N ARG A 96 14.73 -20.66 10.39
CA ARG A 96 15.73 -21.55 10.96
C ARG A 96 15.67 -22.90 10.25
N PRO A 97 16.64 -23.26 9.40
CA PRO A 97 16.81 -24.64 8.99
C PRO A 97 17.38 -25.44 10.16
N TRP A 98 17.10 -26.74 10.20
CA TRP A 98 17.50 -27.69 11.25
C TRP A 98 18.95 -27.55 11.77
N ASN A 99 19.90 -27.09 10.95
CA ASN A 99 21.32 -26.99 11.29
C ASN A 99 21.83 -25.57 11.62
N ASN A 100 21.05 -24.51 11.42
CA ASN A 100 21.49 -23.13 11.64
C ASN A 100 20.57 -22.44 12.65
N ARG A 101 20.98 -22.41 13.92
CA ARG A 101 20.19 -21.83 15.02
C ARG A 101 19.82 -20.36 14.81
N ASP A 102 20.69 -19.59 14.17
CA ASP A 102 20.46 -18.15 13.97
C ASP A 102 19.43 -17.89 12.89
N GLY A 103 19.24 -18.84 11.97
CA GLY A 103 18.35 -18.71 10.81
C GLY A 103 18.87 -17.77 9.73
N VAL A 104 18.28 -17.90 8.55
CA VAL A 104 18.64 -17.16 7.34
C VAL A 104 17.50 -16.21 6.98
N TRP A 105 17.84 -14.98 6.60
CA TRP A 105 16.89 -14.03 6.05
C TRP A 105 16.58 -14.35 4.60
N ASN A 106 15.29 -14.44 4.29
CA ASN A 106 14.78 -14.68 2.95
C ASN A 106 13.90 -13.51 2.52
N ALA A 107 13.96 -13.17 1.24
CA ALA A 107 13.07 -12.19 0.64
C ALA A 107 11.65 -12.78 0.56
N GLY A 108 10.66 -11.95 0.89
CA GLY A 108 9.26 -12.25 0.63
C GLY A 108 8.62 -11.16 -0.23
N SER A 109 7.29 -11.14 -0.23
CA SER A 109 6.50 -10.10 -0.89
C SER A 109 5.40 -9.55 0.01
N ALA A 110 4.96 -8.33 -0.29
CA ALA A 110 3.89 -7.63 0.42
C ALA A 110 2.82 -7.16 -0.57
N ASN A 111 1.56 -7.13 -0.09
CA ASN A 111 0.55 -6.28 -0.70
C ASN A 111 0.75 -4.86 -0.19
N TYR A 112 0.42 -3.87 -0.99
CA TYR A 112 0.40 -2.48 -0.57
C TYR A 112 -0.90 -1.79 -0.96
N LEU A 113 -1.26 -0.79 -0.16
CA LEU A 113 -2.31 0.17 -0.44
C LEU A 113 -1.75 1.57 -0.18
N LEU A 114 -1.71 2.38 -1.22
CA LEU A 114 -1.26 3.76 -1.22
C LEU A 114 -2.50 4.66 -1.30
N VAL A 115 -2.67 5.57 -0.35
CA VAL A 115 -3.85 6.45 -0.25
C VAL A 115 -3.42 7.89 -0.06
N HIS A 116 -3.95 8.82 -0.86
CA HIS A 116 -3.72 10.25 -0.67
C HIS A 116 -4.41 10.73 0.61
N ARG A 117 -3.73 11.56 1.41
CA ARG A 117 -4.28 12.16 2.65
C ARG A 117 -5.17 13.37 2.38
#